data_AF-A0A1T0AW13-F1
#
_entry.id   AF-A0A1T0AW13-F1
#
_cell.length_a   1.000
_cell.length_b   1.000
_cell.length_c   1.000
_cell.angle_alpha   90.00
_cell.angle_beta   90.00
_cell.angle_gamma   90.00
#
_symmetry.space_group_name_H-M   'P 1'
#
loop_
_entity.id
_entity.type
_entity.pdbx_description
1 polymer ?
#
loop_
_entity_poly.entity_id
_entity_poly.type
_entity_poly.pdbx_seq_one_letter_code
_entity_poly.pdbx_strand_id
1 'polypeptide(L)'
;MNTIKDTSTATQRQEIIKALRLGSKSTIQFREEMGICSPAPRVKELRERGFDISTSYRQETDTAGVKHRIGVYTLIAEPETKGIGGK
;
A
#
# COMPACT_ATOMS: atom_id res chain seq x y z
N MET A 1 -16.00 3.15 9.92
CA MET A 1 -14.85 3.96 9.46
C MET A 1 -13.69 3.69 10.39
N ASN A 2 -12.70 2.90 9.95
CA ASN A 2 -11.56 2.49 10.78
C ASN A 2 -10.45 3.53 10.63
N THR A 3 -10.62 4.70 11.24
CA THR A 3 -9.62 5.76 11.22
C THR A 3 -8.34 5.27 11.89
N ILE A 4 -7.23 5.23 11.15
CA ILE A 4 -5.92 4.88 11.69
C ILE A 4 -5.56 5.93 12.75
N LYS A 5 -5.62 5.55 14.03
CA LYS A 5 -5.30 6.44 15.17
C LYS A 5 -3.79 6.62 15.39
N ASP A 6 -2.97 5.76 14.79
CA ASP A 6 -1.50 5.77 14.91
C ASP A 6 -0.86 6.00 13.54
N THR A 7 -0.29 7.18 13.34
CA THR A 7 0.34 7.60 12.06
C THR A 7 1.79 7.15 11.94
N SER A 8 2.25 6.25 12.82
CA SER A 8 3.61 5.73 12.75
C SER A 8 3.88 5.07 11.40
N THR A 9 5.11 5.25 10.90
CA THR A 9 5.53 4.68 9.62
C THR A 9 5.39 3.15 9.61
N ALA A 10 5.55 2.50 10.78
CA ALA A 10 5.38 1.07 10.94
C ALA A 10 3.92 0.63 10.76
N THR A 11 2.99 1.31 11.42
CA THR A 11 1.55 1.03 11.33
C THR A 11 1.07 1.23 9.90
N GLN A 12 1.45 2.32 9.24
CA GLN A 12 1.08 2.57 7.84
C GLN A 12 1.60 1.48 6.89
N ARG A 13 2.83 0.99 7.07
CA ARG A 13 3.36 -0.13 6.28
C ARG A 13 2.57 -1.41 6.50
N GLN A 14 2.23 -1.74 7.75
CA GLN A 14 1.45 -2.92 8.07
C GLN A 14 0.04 -2.85 7.48
N GLU A 15 -0.63 -1.71 7.58
CA GLU A 15 -1.97 -1.51 7.01
C GLU A 15 -1.93 -1.61 5.47
N ILE A 16 -0.92 -1.04 4.81
CA ILE A 16 -0.73 -1.21 3.36
C ILE A 16 -0.62 -2.68 2.99
N ILE A 17 0.22 -3.46 3.68
CA ILE A 17 0.35 -4.89 3.39
C ILE A 17 -0.97 -5.63 3.63
N LYS A 18 -1.68 -5.36 4.73
CA LYS A 18 -2.99 -5.97 4.97
C LYS A 18 -3.97 -5.67 3.83
N ALA A 19 -4.00 -4.42 3.36
CA ALA A 19 -4.84 -4.04 2.23
C ALA A 19 -4.43 -4.74 0.93
N LEU A 20 -3.12 -4.83 0.65
CA LEU A 20 -2.61 -5.48 -0.56
C LEU A 20 -2.78 -7.01 -0.56
N ARG A 21 -2.84 -7.65 0.61
CA ARG A 21 -3.21 -9.07 0.75
C ARG A 21 -4.68 -9.34 0.37
N LEU A 22 -5.56 -8.34 0.53
CA LEU A 22 -6.97 -8.44 0.11
C LEU A 22 -7.15 -8.18 -1.39
N GLY A 23 -6.22 -7.44 -2.00
CA GLY A 23 -6.23 -7.17 -3.43
C GLY A 23 -5.42 -5.92 -3.80
N SER A 24 -5.28 -5.68 -5.10
CA SER A 24 -4.57 -4.50 -5.59
C SER A 24 -5.26 -3.20 -5.16
N LYS A 25 -4.47 -2.20 -4.74
CA LYS A 25 -4.98 -0.89 -4.30
C LYS A 25 -4.27 0.27 -5.00
N SER A 26 -5.04 1.29 -5.39
CA SER A 26 -4.50 2.49 -6.03
C SER A 26 -3.97 3.51 -5.02
N THR A 27 -3.13 4.42 -5.51
CA THR A 27 -2.63 5.55 -4.71
C THR A 27 -3.76 6.42 -4.15
N ILE A 28 -4.87 6.52 -4.87
CA ILE A 28 -6.07 7.26 -4.44
C ILE A 28 -6.75 6.50 -3.29
N GLN A 29 -6.97 5.19 -3.46
CA GLN A 29 -7.57 4.35 -2.42
C GLN A 29 -6.78 4.38 -1.10
N PHE A 30 -5.45 4.38 -1.17
CA PHE A 30 -4.61 4.53 0.03
C PHE A 30 -4.80 5.90 0.73
N ARG A 31 -4.99 6.98 -0.02
CA ARG A 31 -5.20 8.32 0.55
C ARG A 31 -6.61 8.48 1.10
N GLU A 32 -7.63 8.12 0.32
CA GLU A 32 -9.03 8.38 0.64
C GLU A 32 -9.62 7.34 1.60
N GLU A 33 -9.40 6.05 1.35
CA GLU A 33 -9.98 5.00 2.20
C GLU A 33 -9.16 4.77 3.48
N MET A 34 -7.83 4.93 3.41
CA MET A 34 -6.92 4.58 4.50
C MET A 34 -6.24 5.79 5.16
N GLY A 35 -6.40 7.00 4.63
CA GLY A 35 -5.80 8.22 5.20
C GLY A 35 -4.27 8.28 5.07
N ILE A 36 -3.65 7.50 4.18
CA ILE A 36 -2.20 7.46 4.01
C ILE A 36 -1.78 8.53 2.98
N CYS A 37 -1.33 9.68 3.48
CA CYS A 37 -0.94 10.83 2.65
C CYS A 37 0.27 10.59 1.73
N SER A 38 1.08 9.56 1.94
CA SER A 38 2.25 9.28 1.11
C SER A 38 2.49 7.77 1.01
N PRO A 39 1.73 7.06 0.16
CA PRO A 39 1.83 5.60 0.05
C PRO A 39 3.08 5.13 -0.70
N ALA A 40 3.57 5.92 -1.68
CA ALA A 40 4.76 5.57 -2.46
C ALA A 40 6.03 5.31 -1.62
N PRO A 41 6.44 6.18 -0.67
CA PRO A 41 7.59 5.88 0.18
C PRO A 41 7.36 4.64 1.06
N ARG A 42 6.14 4.45 1.57
CA ARG A 42 5.81 3.25 2.38
C ARG A 42 5.97 1.96 1.56
N VAL A 43 5.50 1.95 0.31
CA VAL A 43 5.68 0.82 -0.61
C VAL A 43 7.15 0.60 -0.93
N LYS A 44 7.94 1.67 -1.12
CA LYS A 44 9.40 1.56 -1.29
C LYS A 44 10.05 0.88 -0.09
N GLU A 45 9.72 1.32 1.13
CA GLU A 45 10.24 0.72 2.36
C GLU A 45 9.85 -0.76 2.53
N LEU A 46 8.66 -1.15 2.05
CA LEU A 46 8.24 -2.56 2.05
C LEU A 46 9.04 -3.39 1.05
N ARG A 47 9.31 -2.86 -0.16
CA ARG A 47 10.19 -3.52 -1.12
C ARG A 47 11.61 -3.70 -0.58
N GLU A 48 12.13 -2.69 0.10
CA GLU A 48 13.43 -2.75 0.78
C GLU A 48 13.46 -3.80 1.91
N ARG A 49 12.29 -4.18 2.45
CA ARG A 49 12.13 -5.27 3.43
C ARG A 49 11.89 -6.64 2.80
N GLY A 50 11.94 -6.76 1.47
CA GLY A 50 11.80 -8.01 0.73
C GLY A 50 10.38 -8.36 0.28
N PHE A 51 9.41 -7.44 0.40
CA PHE A 51 8.09 -7.65 -0.20
C PHE A 51 8.16 -7.43 -1.72
N ASP A 52 7.67 -8.39 -2.50
CA ASP A 52 7.53 -8.21 -3.95
C ASP A 52 6.18 -7.55 -4.25
N ILE A 53 6.23 -6.26 -4.57
CA ILE A 53 5.06 -5.44 -4.86
C ILE A 53 5.20 -4.88 -6.27
N SER A 54 4.31 -5.26 -7.18
CA SER A 54 4.26 -4.71 -8.53
C SER A 54 3.49 -3.38 -8.54
N THR A 55 3.93 -2.45 -9.39
CA THR A 55 3.20 -1.21 -9.66
C THR A 55 2.74 -1.18 -11.11
N SER A 56 1.45 -1.36 -11.30
CA SER A 56 0.78 -1.06 -12.56
C SER A 56 0.27 0.38 -12.55
N TYR A 57 -0.09 0.90 -13.72
CA TYR A 57 -0.65 2.24 -13.82
C TYR A 57 -2.00 2.18 -14.52
N ARG A 58 -2.95 2.94 -13.99
CA ARG A 58 -4.27 3.12 -14.59
C ARG A 58 -4.50 4.60 -14.85
N GLN A 59 -5.16 4.92 -15.95
CA GLN A 59 -5.70 6.26 -16.15
C GLN A 59 -6.98 6.36 -15.33
N GLU A 60 -6.99 7.25 -14.35
CA GLU A 60 -8.21 7.62 -13.62
C GLU A 60 -8.46 9.10 -13.83
N THR A 61 -9.75 9.45 -13.94
CA THR A 61 -10.19 10.83 -14.06
C THR A 61 -10.36 11.38 -12.65
N ASP A 62 -9.62 12.44 -12.32
CA ASP A 62 -9.84 13.17 -11.07
C ASP A 62 -11.18 13.92 -11.12
N THR A 63 -11.67 14.36 -9.96
CA THR A 63 -12.85 15.21 -9.78
C THR A 63 -12.88 16.44 -10.68
N ALA A 64 -11.72 16.98 -11.10
CA ALA A 64 -11.60 18.08 -12.04
C ALA A 64 -11.74 17.70 -13.53
N GLY A 65 -12.01 16.42 -13.85
CA GLY A 65 -12.13 15.93 -15.24
C GLY A 65 -10.79 15.65 -15.93
N VAL A 66 -9.67 15.79 -15.24
CA VAL A 66 -8.32 15.55 -15.78
C VAL A 66 -7.93 14.09 -15.58
N LYS A 67 -7.44 13.43 -16.65
CA LYS A 67 -6.92 12.07 -16.57
C LYS A 67 -5.51 12.07 -15.99
N HIS A 68 -5.35 11.46 -14.82
CA HIS A 68 -4.06 11.25 -14.20
C HIS A 68 -3.65 9.79 -14.29
N ARG A 69 -2.35 9.58 -14.42
CA ARG A 69 -1.76 8.25 -14.35
C ARG A 69 -1.57 7.87 -12.88
N ILE A 70 -2.46 7.03 -12.36
CA ILE A 70 -2.47 6.60 -10.97
C ILE A 70 -1.74 5.26 -10.83
N GLY A 71 -0.83 5.17 -9.85
CA GLY A 71 -0.16 3.93 -9.51
C GLY A 71 -1.10 2.99 -8.76
N VAL A 72 -1.21 1.75 -9.23
CA VAL A 72 -1.93 0.63 -8.62
C VAL A 72 -0.90 -0.38 -8.15
N TYR A 73 -0.91 -0.66 -6.85
CA TYR A 73 0.03 -1.56 -6.22
C TYR A 73 -0.63 -2.93 -6.02
N THR A 74 0.11 -3.98 -6.31
CA THR A 74 -0.33 -5.38 -6.14
C THR A 74 0.76 -6.14 -5.41
N LEU A 75 0.42 -6.82 -4.32
CA LEU A 75 1.33 -7.74 -3.66
C LEU A 75 1.45 -9.01 -4.49
N ILE A 76 2.67 -9.35 -4.88
CA ILE A 76 3.00 -10.54 -5.68
C ILE A 76 3.54 -11.64 -4.78
N ALA A 77 4.45 -11.30 -3.88
CA ALA A 77 5.00 -12.21 -2.89
C ALA A 77 5.36 -11.49 -1.60
N GLU A 78 5.28 -12.21 -0.49
CA GLU A 78 5.76 -11.76 0.80
C GLU A 78 7.19 -12.26 1.02
N PRO A 79 8.04 -11.52 1.75
CA PRO A 79 9.34 -12.05 2.12
C PRO A 79 9.12 -13.35 2.90
N GLU A 80 9.98 -14.35 2.69
CA GLU A 80 9.96 -15.55 3.51
C GLU A 80 10.00 -15.12 4.98
N THR A 81 8.88 -15.29 5.68
CA THR A 81 8.86 -15.11 7.12
C THR A 81 9.78 -16.20 7.64
N LYS A 82 11.01 -15.85 7.98
CA LYS A 82 11.90 -16.75 8.70
C LYS A 82 11.20 -16.95 10.04
N GLY A 83 10.40 -18.02 10.10
CA GLY A 83 9.49 -18.29 11.19
C GLY A 83 10.26 -18.15 12.49
N ILE A 84 9.91 -17.12 13.26
CA ILE A 84 10.30 -17.07 14.65
C ILE A 84 9.44 -18.18 15.25
N GLY A 85 10.04 -19.36 15.40
CA GLY A 85 9.43 -20.48 16.10
C GLY A 85 8.91 -19.96 17.43
N GLY A 86 7.59 -19.91 17.55
CA GLY A 86 6.93 -19.75 18.83
C GLY A 86 7.36 -20.92 19.70
N LYS A 87 8.11 -20.61 20.74
CA LYS A 87 8.43 -21.52 21.84
C LYS A 87 7.28 -21.53 22.84
#